data_AF-A0A419W5N1-F1
#
_entry.id   AF-A0A419W5N1-F1
#
_cell.length_a   1.000
_cell.length_b   1.000
_cell.length_c   1.000
_cell.angle_alpha   90.00
_cell.angle_beta   90.00
_cell.angle_gamma   90.00
#
_symmetry.space_group_name_H-M   'P 1'
#
loop_
_entity.id
_entity.type
_entity.pdbx_description
1 polymer ?
#
loop_
_entity_poly.entity_id
_entity_poly.type
_entity_poly.pdbx_seq_one_letter_code
_entity_poly.pdbx_strand_id
1 'polypeptide(L)'
;MNRNATPLLLLFLIAFSACHYRTAPELPGTSSSVEAREISLGGVLAEKLNGFTPIDTAVQGSQPIAIEGILNLQEQVTEMVEKKEPAISDSLLNEWKSMAEEADLNFEHFSGVDLKNWVALNDSLLKYTGLVCFADELEKVFYNSQSPDVVTEEAIKSTCYTRRYDRIYVNVYNNSTLNFKHTTGGDVRLIQDTNYPDDGEITFRVEMDDSRYMDLYIRIPEWAEYAAVTVLGVKYPTHPGEYTEVAKKWKNGDEVKVVLGLKPAVIKNEVGQFAFEYGPLFMTYEQDSTLTGAPQTGDPLQYLQFVSPAGKMPTFTFSGYQDHTLVLQPFYAETNGNRRTAWIQGE
;
A
#
# COMPACT_ATOMS: atom_id res chain seq x y z
N MET A 1 -39.11 62.21 29.92
CA MET A 1 -37.84 61.59 30.36
C MET A 1 -37.89 60.10 30.05
N ASN A 2 -36.88 59.66 29.30
CA ASN A 2 -36.64 58.32 28.75
C ASN A 2 -36.97 57.14 29.69
N ARG A 3 -37.48 56.04 29.11
CA ARG A 3 -36.70 54.79 28.93
C ARG A 3 -37.51 53.76 28.12
N ASN A 4 -37.02 53.50 26.91
CA ASN A 4 -37.35 52.32 26.12
C ASN A 4 -36.82 51.07 26.83
N ALA A 5 -37.66 50.04 26.98
CA ALA A 5 -37.26 48.72 27.43
C ALA A 5 -37.25 47.77 26.23
N THR A 6 -36.06 47.42 25.77
CA THR A 6 -35.81 46.33 24.81
C THR A 6 -35.70 45.00 25.57
N PRO A 7 -36.29 43.89 25.11
CA PRO A 7 -36.06 42.60 25.72
C PRO A 7 -34.74 42.01 25.20
N LEU A 8 -33.85 41.67 26.14
CA LEU A 8 -32.58 41.00 25.90
C LEU A 8 -32.86 39.52 25.59
N LEU A 9 -32.82 39.14 24.32
CA LEU A 9 -32.91 37.76 23.87
C LEU A 9 -31.58 37.06 24.17
N LEU A 10 -31.55 36.22 25.21
CA LEU A 10 -30.39 35.45 25.62
C LEU A 10 -30.15 34.32 24.60
N LEU A 11 -29.20 34.50 23.67
CA LEU A 11 -28.72 33.42 22.81
C LEU A 11 -27.89 32.46 23.68
N PHE A 12 -28.44 31.28 23.97
CA PHE A 12 -27.65 30.13 24.45
C PHE A 12 -26.83 29.60 23.27
N LEU A 13 -25.60 30.08 23.14
CA LEU A 13 -24.55 29.43 22.35
C LEU A 13 -24.14 28.14 23.09
N ILE A 14 -24.81 27.03 22.78
CA ILE A 14 -24.32 25.70 23.12
C ILE A 14 -23.13 25.44 22.19
N ALA A 15 -21.94 25.81 22.66
CA ALA A 15 -20.70 25.33 22.08
C ALA A 15 -20.65 23.82 22.30
N PHE A 16 -21.03 23.05 21.28
CA PHE A 16 -20.62 21.65 21.18
C PHE A 16 -19.10 21.67 20.98
N SER A 17 -18.35 21.71 22.09
CA SER A 17 -16.99 21.21 22.12
C SER A 17 -17.08 19.72 21.79
N ALA A 18 -17.03 19.39 20.50
CA ALA A 18 -16.63 18.07 20.07
C ALA A 18 -15.23 17.86 20.64
N CYS A 19 -15.16 17.19 21.79
CA CYS A 19 -13.92 16.66 22.35
C CYS A 19 -13.35 15.73 21.29
N HIS A 20 -12.53 16.29 20.39
CA HIS A 20 -11.51 15.53 19.70
C HIS A 20 -10.60 15.01 20.81
N TYR A 21 -10.79 13.77 21.22
CA TYR A 21 -9.68 12.99 21.76
C TYR A 21 -8.68 12.87 20.61
N ARG A 22 -7.86 13.92 20.39
CA ARG A 22 -6.59 13.74 19.71
C ARG A 22 -5.77 12.90 20.68
N THR A 23 -5.71 11.61 20.42
CA THR A 23 -4.67 10.76 20.96
C THR A 23 -3.34 11.46 20.68
N ALA A 24 -2.45 11.54 21.68
CA ALA A 24 -1.13 12.11 21.47
C ALA A 24 -0.48 11.36 20.29
N PRO A 25 0.27 12.06 19.41
CA PRO A 25 0.94 11.39 18.30
C PRO A 25 1.74 10.20 18.83
N GLU A 26 1.62 9.09 18.10
CA GLU A 26 2.31 7.85 18.42
C GLU A 26 3.83 8.10 18.55
N LEU A 27 4.46 7.45 19.52
CA LEU A 27 5.91 7.58 19.69
C LEU A 27 6.58 6.60 18.73
N PRO A 28 7.59 7.01 17.95
CA PRO A 28 8.32 6.08 17.10
C PRO A 28 8.97 4.93 17.88
N GLY A 29 9.16 3.81 17.17
CA GLY A 29 9.81 2.60 17.70
C GLY A 29 8.97 1.83 18.71
N THR A 30 7.68 2.12 18.80
CA THR A 30 6.76 1.44 19.75
C THR A 30 5.84 0.43 19.08
N SER A 31 5.83 0.36 17.75
CA SER A 31 5.11 -0.67 17.01
C SER A 31 5.91 -1.98 17.00
N SER A 32 5.22 -3.08 17.27
CA SER A 32 5.78 -4.43 17.26
C SER A 32 5.33 -5.15 16.00
N SER A 33 6.21 -5.97 15.43
CA SER A 33 5.81 -6.98 14.45
C SER A 33 4.77 -7.90 15.08
N VAL A 34 3.75 -8.26 14.31
CA VAL A 34 2.89 -9.38 14.67
C VAL A 34 3.65 -10.67 14.36
N GLU A 35 3.53 -11.67 15.23
CA GLU A 35 4.17 -12.95 15.01
C GLU A 35 3.59 -13.62 13.75
N ALA A 36 4.43 -14.13 12.85
CA ALA A 36 3.95 -14.68 11.57
C ALA A 36 2.92 -15.82 11.74
N ARG A 37 3.01 -16.59 12.83
CA ARG A 37 2.04 -17.65 13.16
C ARG A 37 0.63 -17.14 13.47
N GLU A 38 0.49 -15.87 13.83
CA GLU A 38 -0.78 -15.20 14.11
C GLU A 38 -1.50 -14.79 12.83
N ILE A 39 -0.79 -14.79 11.70
CA ILE A 39 -1.30 -14.36 10.40
C ILE A 39 -1.42 -15.55 9.44
N SER A 40 -2.56 -15.63 8.77
CA SER A 40 -2.74 -16.46 7.57
C SER A 40 -3.01 -15.58 6.36
N LEU A 41 -2.48 -15.99 5.20
CA LEU A 41 -2.63 -15.28 3.94
C LEU A 41 -3.50 -16.09 2.98
N GLY A 42 -4.30 -15.38 2.18
CA GLY A 42 -5.03 -15.88 1.01
C GLY A 42 -4.86 -14.90 -0.17
N GLY A 43 -5.69 -15.04 -1.20
CA GLY A 43 -5.70 -14.11 -2.34
C GLY A 43 -4.42 -14.11 -3.17
N VAL A 44 -4.22 -13.04 -3.94
CA VAL A 44 -3.18 -12.94 -4.96
C VAL A 44 -1.78 -13.16 -4.39
N LEU A 45 -1.46 -12.58 -3.22
CA LEU A 45 -0.14 -12.76 -2.62
C LEU A 45 0.12 -14.20 -2.15
N ALA A 46 -0.90 -14.90 -1.63
CA ALA A 46 -0.76 -16.31 -1.26
C ALA A 46 -0.67 -17.22 -2.49
N GLU A 47 -1.41 -16.91 -3.56
CA GLU A 47 -1.32 -17.62 -4.84
C GLU A 47 0.07 -17.46 -5.45
N LYS A 48 0.64 -16.25 -5.40
CA LYS A 48 2.00 -15.97 -5.87
C LYS A 48 3.05 -16.83 -5.14
N LEU A 49 2.95 -16.92 -3.81
CA LEU A 49 3.81 -17.80 -2.99
C LEU A 49 3.73 -19.28 -3.41
N ASN A 50 2.56 -19.77 -3.82
CA ASN A 50 2.35 -21.15 -4.27
C ASN A 50 2.69 -21.37 -5.76
N GLY A 51 2.53 -20.32 -6.56
CA GLY A 51 2.64 -20.31 -8.02
C GLY A 51 4.05 -20.03 -8.53
N PHE A 52 5.00 -19.70 -7.65
CA PHE A 52 6.43 -19.68 -7.95
C PHE A 52 6.90 -21.10 -8.31
N THR A 53 6.58 -21.52 -9.52
CA THR A 53 7.42 -22.44 -10.26
C THR A 53 8.68 -21.64 -10.53
N PRO A 54 9.87 -22.05 -10.06
CA PRO A 54 11.10 -21.38 -10.45
C PRO A 54 11.08 -21.35 -11.97
N ILE A 55 10.93 -20.17 -12.57
CA ILE A 55 11.20 -20.07 -13.99
C ILE A 55 12.69 -20.44 -14.05
N ASP A 56 12.99 -21.59 -14.64
CA ASP A 56 14.34 -22.10 -14.87
C ASP A 56 15.07 -21.23 -15.93
N THR A 57 14.73 -19.94 -15.98
CA THR A 57 15.57 -18.89 -16.49
C THR A 57 16.49 -18.52 -15.33
N ALA A 58 17.72 -18.97 -15.43
CA ALA A 58 18.83 -18.24 -14.88
C ALA A 58 18.61 -16.73 -15.10
N VAL A 59 18.08 -16.02 -14.10
CA VAL A 59 18.49 -14.66 -13.84
C VAL A 59 19.92 -14.83 -13.34
N GLN A 60 20.85 -15.03 -14.30
CA GLN A 60 22.24 -14.69 -14.08
C GLN A 60 22.22 -13.31 -13.45
N GLY A 61 22.66 -13.24 -12.18
CA GLY A 61 22.44 -12.10 -11.31
C GLY A 61 22.69 -10.77 -12.01
N SER A 62 21.59 -10.06 -12.28
CA SER A 62 21.64 -8.63 -12.56
C SER A 62 22.49 -8.01 -11.47
N GLN A 63 23.53 -7.28 -11.87
CA GLN A 63 24.39 -6.63 -10.91
C GLN A 63 23.55 -5.63 -10.12
N PRO A 64 23.73 -5.53 -8.79
CA PRO A 64 23.02 -4.54 -8.01
C PRO A 64 23.32 -3.14 -8.51
N ILE A 65 22.28 -2.34 -8.74
CA ILE A 65 22.42 -0.97 -9.27
C ILE A 65 22.19 0.11 -8.21
N ALA A 66 21.50 -0.23 -7.12
CA ALA A 66 21.08 0.72 -6.08
C ALA A 66 21.63 0.38 -4.68
N ILE A 67 22.31 -0.77 -4.54
CA ILE A 67 22.69 -1.31 -3.23
C ILE A 67 23.47 -0.34 -2.34
N GLU A 68 24.40 0.45 -2.89
CA GLU A 68 25.18 1.39 -2.08
C GLU A 68 24.30 2.47 -1.43
N GLY A 69 23.36 3.03 -2.18
CA GLY A 69 22.40 4.01 -1.67
C GLY A 69 21.46 3.41 -0.63
N ILE A 70 20.96 2.19 -0.88
CA ILE A 70 20.09 1.48 0.07
C ILE A 70 20.83 1.19 1.39
N LEU A 71 22.07 0.72 1.33
CA LEU A 71 22.87 0.44 2.52
C LEU A 71 23.19 1.72 3.31
N ASN A 72 23.44 2.83 2.63
CA ASN A 72 23.64 4.12 3.31
C ASN A 72 22.37 4.56 4.07
N LEU A 73 21.20 4.46 3.45
CA LEU A 73 19.93 4.76 4.12
C LEU A 73 19.70 3.82 5.33
N GLN A 74 20.03 2.53 5.21
CA GLN A 74 19.94 1.59 6.33
C GLN A 74 20.85 1.96 7.50
N GLU A 75 22.07 2.43 7.23
CA GLU A 75 22.98 2.93 8.27
C GLU A 75 22.38 4.14 9.00
N GLN A 76 21.86 5.12 8.25
CA GLN A 76 21.19 6.29 8.83
C GLN A 76 19.96 5.91 9.67
N VAL A 77 19.14 4.97 9.20
CA VAL A 77 17.99 4.45 9.95
C VAL A 77 18.44 3.72 11.22
N THR A 78 19.53 2.96 11.16
CA THR A 78 20.09 2.26 12.33
C THR A 78 20.51 3.28 13.38
N GLU A 79 21.23 4.34 12.99
CA GLU A 79 21.61 5.41 13.91
C GLU A 79 20.41 6.12 14.52
N MET A 80 19.39 6.44 13.72
CA MET A 80 18.14 7.05 14.16
C MET A 80 17.45 6.19 15.24
N VAL A 81 17.36 4.88 14.99
CA VAL A 81 16.77 3.91 15.93
C VAL A 81 17.56 3.82 17.22
N GLU A 82 18.89 3.71 17.15
CA GLU A 82 19.79 3.63 18.31
C GLU A 82 19.72 4.89 19.18
N LYS A 83 19.67 6.07 18.56
CA LYS A 83 19.52 7.36 19.24
C LYS A 83 18.10 7.59 19.78
N LYS A 84 17.14 6.74 19.42
CA LYS A 84 15.72 6.85 19.76
C LYS A 84 15.15 8.21 19.35
N GLU A 85 15.47 8.62 18.12
CA GLU A 85 14.99 9.89 17.61
C GLU A 85 13.45 9.90 17.53
N PRO A 86 12.80 10.98 17.97
CA PRO A 86 11.35 11.02 18.12
C PRO A 86 10.59 11.15 16.79
N ALA A 87 11.28 11.28 15.67
CA ALA A 87 10.74 11.34 14.32
C ALA A 87 11.87 11.11 13.29
N ILE A 88 11.49 10.71 12.07
CA ILE A 88 12.40 10.71 10.93
C ILE A 88 12.75 12.15 10.55
N SER A 89 14.02 12.42 10.23
CA SER A 89 14.44 13.74 9.77
C SER A 89 13.99 14.01 8.33
N ASP A 90 13.75 15.29 8.00
CA ASP A 90 13.39 15.69 6.63
C ASP A 90 14.48 15.31 5.62
N SER A 91 15.76 15.34 6.01
CA SER A 91 16.87 14.93 5.13
C SER A 91 16.76 13.46 4.76
N LEU A 92 16.67 12.59 5.78
CA LEU A 92 16.57 11.15 5.58
C LEU A 92 15.32 10.78 4.79
N LEU A 93 14.18 11.43 5.07
CA LEU A 93 12.95 11.19 4.33
C LEU A 93 13.07 11.64 2.86
N ASN A 94 13.72 12.76 2.57
CA ASN A 94 13.91 13.23 1.20
C ASN A 94 14.91 12.35 0.42
N GLU A 95 15.98 11.88 1.06
CA GLU A 95 16.91 10.92 0.46
C GLU A 95 16.21 9.59 0.15
N TRP A 96 15.38 9.09 1.07
CA TRP A 96 14.56 7.92 0.83
C TRP A 96 13.57 8.13 -0.32
N LYS A 97 12.91 9.30 -0.42
CA LYS A 97 11.99 9.61 -1.52
C LYS A 97 12.70 9.59 -2.88
N SER A 98 13.91 10.14 -2.96
CA SER A 98 14.72 10.08 -4.18
C SER A 98 15.03 8.63 -4.56
N MET A 99 15.39 7.79 -3.59
CA MET A 99 15.64 6.36 -3.83
C MET A 99 14.36 5.60 -4.23
N ALA A 100 13.20 5.95 -3.66
CA ALA A 100 11.91 5.37 -4.03
C ALA A 100 11.54 5.71 -5.48
N GLU A 101 11.76 6.95 -5.91
CA GLU A 101 11.58 7.36 -7.31
C GLU A 101 12.54 6.59 -8.24
N GLU A 102 13.81 6.45 -7.86
CA GLU A 102 14.77 5.62 -8.61
C GLU A 102 14.32 4.14 -8.69
N ALA A 103 13.74 3.61 -7.61
CA ALA A 103 13.22 2.25 -7.56
C ALA A 103 12.01 2.05 -8.47
N ASP A 104 11.07 3.00 -8.51
CA ASP A 104 9.94 2.97 -9.44
C ASP A 104 10.43 3.01 -10.89
N LEU A 105 11.36 3.93 -11.21
CA LEU A 105 11.89 4.09 -12.57
C LEU A 105 12.74 2.90 -13.05
N ASN A 106 13.32 2.13 -12.14
CA ASN A 106 14.22 1.02 -12.45
C ASN A 106 13.72 -0.32 -11.93
N PHE A 107 12.43 -0.45 -11.58
CA PHE A 107 11.91 -1.62 -10.88
C PHE A 107 12.24 -2.96 -11.56
N GLU A 108 12.16 -3.02 -12.89
CA GLU A 108 12.50 -4.21 -13.70
C GLU A 108 14.00 -4.58 -13.70
N HIS A 109 14.85 -3.61 -13.36
CA HIS A 109 16.31 -3.76 -13.37
C HIS A 109 16.89 -4.01 -11.99
N PHE A 110 16.10 -3.81 -10.92
CA PHE A 110 16.56 -4.09 -9.56
C PHE A 110 16.89 -5.57 -9.40
N SER A 111 18.08 -5.84 -8.89
CA SER A 111 18.49 -7.20 -8.56
C SER A 111 17.69 -7.72 -7.35
N GLY A 112 17.66 -9.05 -7.17
CA GLY A 112 17.09 -9.63 -5.94
C GLY A 112 17.78 -9.12 -4.66
N VAL A 113 19.06 -8.74 -4.74
CA VAL A 113 19.81 -8.15 -3.62
C VAL A 113 19.33 -6.73 -3.34
N ASP A 114 19.13 -5.90 -4.37
CA ASP A 114 18.58 -4.54 -4.20
C ASP A 114 17.20 -4.61 -3.55
N LEU A 115 16.29 -5.40 -4.13
CA LEU A 115 14.91 -5.53 -3.64
C LEU A 115 14.85 -6.07 -2.21
N LYS A 116 15.68 -7.05 -1.86
CA LYS A 116 15.70 -7.60 -0.50
C LYS A 116 16.11 -6.55 0.53
N ASN A 117 17.13 -5.74 0.21
CA ASN A 117 17.57 -4.67 1.10
C ASN A 117 16.58 -3.50 1.12
N TRP A 118 15.94 -3.20 -0.01
CA TRP A 118 14.88 -2.19 -0.09
C TRP A 118 13.67 -2.57 0.77
N VAL A 119 13.23 -3.83 0.72
CA VAL A 119 12.16 -4.35 1.60
C VAL A 119 12.57 -4.26 3.06
N ALA A 120 13.80 -4.68 3.42
CA ALA A 120 14.27 -4.62 4.81
C ALA A 120 14.35 -3.19 5.36
N LEU A 121 14.79 -2.24 4.52
CA LEU A 121 14.83 -0.81 4.85
C LEU A 121 13.42 -0.28 5.13
N ASN A 122 12.47 -0.51 4.20
CA ASN A 122 11.10 -0.02 4.34
C ASN A 122 10.34 -0.71 5.49
N ASP A 123 10.58 -1.99 5.74
CA ASP A 123 10.03 -2.70 6.89
C ASP A 123 10.49 -2.06 8.22
N SER A 124 11.78 -1.77 8.33
CA SER A 124 12.36 -1.12 9.51
C SER A 124 11.79 0.29 9.70
N LEU A 125 11.72 1.07 8.62
CA LEU A 125 11.16 2.43 8.62
C LEU A 125 9.68 2.44 8.97
N LEU A 126 8.87 1.52 8.41
CA LEU A 126 7.45 1.37 8.73
C LEU A 126 7.25 1.06 10.20
N LYS A 127 7.96 0.06 10.74
CA LYS A 127 7.83 -0.35 12.16
C LYS A 127 8.28 0.74 13.12
N TYR A 128 9.30 1.51 12.72
CA TYR A 128 9.79 2.60 13.55
C TYR A 128 8.88 3.83 13.50
N THR A 129 8.51 4.28 12.31
CA THR A 129 7.85 5.59 12.13
C THR A 129 6.33 5.50 12.04
N GLY A 130 5.79 4.37 11.60
CA GLY A 130 4.37 4.21 11.28
C GLY A 130 3.89 5.04 10.09
N LEU A 131 4.78 5.54 9.22
CA LEU A 131 4.39 6.33 8.05
C LEU A 131 3.86 5.44 6.91
N VAL A 132 2.83 5.92 6.21
CA VAL A 132 2.15 5.21 5.12
C VAL A 132 3.05 4.95 3.92
N CYS A 133 3.91 5.90 3.54
CA CYS A 133 4.74 5.79 2.35
C CYS A 133 5.63 4.53 2.35
N PHE A 134 6.10 4.09 3.51
CA PHE A 134 6.89 2.86 3.64
C PHE A 134 6.04 1.61 3.41
N ALA A 135 4.77 1.62 3.83
CA ALA A 135 3.83 0.55 3.54
C ALA A 135 3.42 0.53 2.07
N ASP A 136 3.26 1.70 1.44
CA ASP A 136 2.99 1.83 0.01
C ASP A 136 4.13 1.21 -0.83
N GLU A 137 5.39 1.51 -0.47
CA GLU A 137 6.56 0.93 -1.14
C GLU A 137 6.67 -0.60 -0.95
N LEU A 138 6.44 -1.10 0.26
CA LEU A 138 6.40 -2.55 0.50
C LEU A 138 5.32 -3.24 -0.34
N GLU A 139 4.12 -2.65 -0.39
CA GLU A 139 3.01 -3.17 -1.17
C GLU A 139 3.34 -3.22 -2.68
N LYS A 140 3.91 -2.15 -3.23
CA LYS A 140 4.40 -2.12 -4.61
C LYS A 140 5.39 -3.25 -4.88
N VAL A 141 6.38 -3.47 -4.01
CA VAL A 141 7.36 -4.55 -4.20
C VAL A 141 6.68 -5.92 -4.20
N PHE A 142 5.77 -6.19 -3.26
CA PHE A 142 5.11 -7.50 -3.16
C PHE A 142 4.25 -7.84 -4.38
N TYR A 143 3.50 -6.86 -4.89
CA TYR A 143 2.65 -7.10 -6.06
C TYR A 143 3.43 -7.17 -7.37
N ASN A 144 4.53 -6.42 -7.50
CA ASN A 144 5.24 -6.31 -8.77
C ASN A 144 6.48 -7.22 -8.89
N SER A 145 7.14 -7.62 -7.79
CA SER A 145 8.37 -8.41 -7.86
C SER A 145 8.11 -9.88 -8.12
N GLN A 146 8.86 -10.50 -9.04
CA GLN A 146 8.85 -11.95 -9.28
C GLN A 146 9.98 -12.70 -8.56
N SER A 147 10.72 -12.03 -7.66
CA SER A 147 11.83 -12.67 -6.96
C SER A 147 11.33 -13.46 -5.74
N PRO A 148 11.50 -14.80 -5.71
CA PRO A 148 11.00 -15.63 -4.61
C PRO A 148 11.73 -15.38 -3.28
N ASP A 149 12.95 -14.86 -3.33
CA ASP A 149 13.74 -14.49 -2.14
C ASP A 149 13.34 -13.13 -1.56
N VAL A 150 12.55 -12.34 -2.30
CA VAL A 150 12.04 -11.03 -1.89
C VAL A 150 10.61 -11.15 -1.40
N VAL A 151 9.75 -11.77 -2.21
CA VAL A 151 8.32 -11.97 -1.90
C VAL A 151 8.17 -13.30 -1.16
N THR A 152 8.52 -13.28 0.13
CA THR A 152 8.40 -14.44 1.03
C THR A 152 7.17 -14.34 1.92
N GLU A 153 6.66 -15.48 2.38
CA GLU A 153 5.55 -15.51 3.34
C GLU A 153 5.91 -14.73 4.62
N GLU A 154 7.16 -14.84 5.07
CA GLU A 154 7.67 -14.12 6.25
C GLU A 154 7.65 -12.60 6.04
N ALA A 155 8.16 -12.10 4.91
CA ALA A 155 8.20 -10.68 4.60
C ALA A 155 6.79 -10.06 4.50
N ILE A 156 5.84 -10.78 3.88
CA ILE A 156 4.46 -10.30 3.76
C ILE A 156 3.78 -10.30 5.13
N LYS A 157 3.91 -11.38 5.91
CA LYS A 157 3.28 -11.45 7.24
C LYS A 157 3.87 -10.45 8.23
N SER A 158 5.17 -10.21 8.19
CA SER A 158 5.83 -9.29 9.12
C SER A 158 5.43 -7.82 8.91
N THR A 159 4.89 -7.50 7.73
CA THR A 159 4.51 -6.14 7.32
C THR A 159 2.99 -5.96 7.23
N CYS A 160 2.22 -6.99 6.86
CA CYS A 160 0.77 -6.90 6.61
C CYS A 160 0.01 -6.25 7.78
N TYR A 161 0.40 -6.59 9.01
CA TYR A 161 -0.08 -5.94 10.22
C TYR A 161 1.09 -5.52 11.11
N THR A 162 1.02 -4.33 11.68
CA THR A 162 1.86 -3.94 12.83
C THR A 162 0.96 -3.57 14.01
N ARG A 163 1.47 -3.70 15.23
CA ARG A 163 0.63 -3.61 16.43
C ARG A 163 1.32 -2.86 17.56
N ARG A 164 0.54 -2.04 18.27
CA ARG A 164 0.93 -1.45 19.54
C ARG A 164 -0.20 -1.59 20.56
N TYR A 165 -0.04 -2.48 21.54
CA TYR A 165 -1.15 -2.86 22.43
C TYR A 165 -2.38 -3.26 21.61
N ASP A 166 -3.58 -2.77 21.89
CA ASP A 166 -4.78 -3.04 21.09
C ASP A 166 -5.01 -2.02 19.95
N ARG A 167 -3.92 -1.45 19.42
CA ARG A 167 -3.91 -0.64 18.19
C ARG A 167 -3.35 -1.46 17.06
N ILE A 168 -4.17 -1.74 16.06
CA ILE A 168 -3.83 -2.61 14.93
C ILE A 168 -3.72 -1.75 13.68
N TYR A 169 -2.52 -1.73 13.10
CA TYR A 169 -2.25 -1.07 11.83
C TYR A 169 -2.36 -2.09 10.71
N VAL A 170 -3.20 -1.78 9.72
CA VAL A 170 -3.34 -2.57 8.51
C VAL A 170 -2.50 -1.91 7.42
N ASN A 171 -1.35 -2.51 7.10
CA ASN A 171 -0.37 -1.89 6.22
C ASN A 171 -0.43 -2.45 4.79
N VAL A 172 -0.74 -3.74 4.59
CA VAL A 172 -0.84 -4.33 3.24
C VAL A 172 -2.24 -4.86 3.04
N TYR A 173 -2.87 -4.48 1.93
CA TYR A 173 -4.18 -5.03 1.57
C TYR A 173 -4.00 -6.34 0.82
N ASN A 174 -4.55 -7.42 1.37
CA ASN A 174 -4.62 -8.76 0.81
C ASN A 174 -5.55 -9.62 1.68
N ASN A 175 -6.19 -10.64 1.09
CA ASN A 175 -6.96 -11.62 1.87
C ASN A 175 -6.09 -12.20 2.99
N SER A 176 -6.53 -12.05 4.23
CA SER A 176 -5.75 -12.48 5.39
C SER A 176 -6.59 -12.60 6.65
N THR A 177 -6.06 -13.31 7.64
CA THR A 177 -6.63 -13.35 8.99
C THR A 177 -5.52 -13.14 10.00
N LEU A 178 -5.73 -12.21 10.93
CA LEU A 178 -4.91 -11.95 12.10
C LEU A 178 -5.61 -12.49 13.36
N ASN A 179 -4.93 -13.34 14.13
CA ASN A 179 -5.40 -13.86 15.41
C ASN A 179 -4.50 -13.38 16.54
N PHE A 180 -5.04 -12.66 17.52
CA PHE A 180 -4.25 -12.12 18.61
C PHE A 180 -5.00 -12.13 19.95
N LYS A 181 -4.25 -12.03 21.04
CA LYS A 181 -4.81 -11.83 22.39
C LYS A 181 -4.94 -10.35 22.70
N HIS A 182 -6.15 -9.93 23.07
CA HIS A 182 -6.43 -8.59 23.55
C HIS A 182 -5.69 -8.32 24.88
N THR A 183 -5.24 -7.09 25.16
CA THR A 183 -4.46 -6.82 26.39
C THR A 183 -5.24 -7.07 27.68
N THR A 184 -6.57 -6.92 27.64
CA THR A 184 -7.47 -7.25 28.76
C THR A 184 -7.93 -8.72 28.78
N GLY A 185 -7.36 -9.57 27.92
CA GLY A 185 -7.75 -10.97 27.76
C GLY A 185 -8.90 -11.20 26.78
N GLY A 186 -8.95 -12.44 26.27
CA GLY A 186 -9.82 -12.88 25.18
C GLY A 186 -9.07 -12.93 23.85
N ASP A 187 -9.50 -13.84 22.98
CA ASP A 187 -8.97 -13.98 21.63
C ASP A 187 -9.76 -13.06 20.68
N VAL A 188 -9.05 -12.42 19.76
CA VAL A 188 -9.60 -11.56 18.72
C VAL A 188 -9.10 -12.06 17.38
N ARG A 189 -10.03 -12.21 16.45
CA ARG A 189 -9.73 -12.58 15.06
C ARG A 189 -10.20 -11.47 14.14
N LEU A 190 -9.28 -10.86 13.42
CA LEU A 190 -9.53 -9.84 12.41
C LEU A 190 -9.36 -10.48 11.03
N ILE A 191 -10.42 -10.49 10.24
CA ILE A 191 -10.43 -11.07 8.90
C ILE A 191 -10.47 -9.93 7.90
N GLN A 192 -9.55 -9.96 6.93
CA GLN A 192 -9.57 -9.09 5.77
C GLN A 192 -10.07 -9.89 4.57
N ASP A 193 -11.18 -9.45 3.97
CA ASP A 193 -11.85 -10.06 2.82
C ASP A 193 -11.92 -9.06 1.67
N THR A 194 -11.30 -9.39 0.54
CA THR A 194 -11.16 -8.48 -0.61
C THR A 194 -10.74 -9.22 -1.89
N ASN A 195 -11.00 -8.63 -3.06
CA ASN A 195 -10.34 -9.04 -4.30
C ASN A 195 -9.13 -8.16 -4.64
N TYR A 196 -8.70 -7.28 -3.72
CA TYR A 196 -7.50 -6.47 -3.91
C TYR A 196 -6.31 -7.36 -4.33
N PRO A 197 -5.52 -6.93 -5.32
CA PRO A 197 -5.47 -5.59 -5.94
C PRO A 197 -6.37 -5.43 -7.18
N ASP A 198 -7.28 -6.37 -7.46
CA ASP A 198 -8.13 -6.33 -8.66
C ASP A 198 -9.22 -5.25 -8.58
N ASP A 199 -9.74 -5.04 -7.37
CA ASP A 199 -10.63 -3.94 -7.03
C ASP A 199 -10.19 -3.28 -5.72
N GLY A 200 -10.82 -2.14 -5.41
CA GLY A 200 -10.52 -1.35 -4.23
C GLY A 200 -11.48 -1.59 -3.06
N GLU A 201 -12.27 -2.66 -3.06
CA GLU A 201 -13.23 -2.95 -1.99
C GLU A 201 -12.61 -3.89 -0.95
N ILE A 202 -12.43 -3.42 0.29
CA ILE A 202 -11.89 -4.22 1.39
C ILE A 202 -12.88 -4.24 2.55
N THR A 203 -13.19 -5.43 3.04
CA THR A 203 -14.00 -5.61 4.26
C THR A 203 -13.15 -6.21 5.37
N PHE A 204 -13.09 -5.53 6.51
CA PHE A 204 -12.54 -6.08 7.75
C PHE A 204 -13.67 -6.56 8.64
N ARG A 205 -13.65 -7.84 9.03
CA ARG A 205 -14.62 -8.41 9.99
C ARG A 205 -13.91 -8.77 11.29
N VAL A 206 -14.54 -8.39 12.40
CA VAL A 206 -14.07 -8.70 13.75
C VAL A 206 -14.82 -9.91 14.32
N GLU A 207 -14.09 -10.93 14.74
CA GLU A 207 -14.59 -12.12 15.43
C GLU A 207 -14.01 -12.16 16.85
N MET A 208 -14.87 -12.23 17.88
CA MET A 208 -14.50 -12.25 19.30
C MET A 208 -15.67 -12.71 20.17
N ASP A 209 -15.39 -13.27 21.36
CA ASP A 209 -16.44 -13.75 22.28
C ASP A 209 -17.12 -12.61 23.05
N ASP A 210 -16.34 -11.64 23.52
CA ASP A 210 -16.80 -10.49 24.30
C ASP A 210 -16.46 -9.19 23.58
N SER A 211 -17.26 -8.15 23.82
CA SER A 211 -16.95 -6.82 23.30
C SER A 211 -15.73 -6.19 23.98
N ARG A 212 -14.81 -5.63 23.20
CA ARG A 212 -13.53 -5.04 23.66
C ARG A 212 -13.23 -3.71 22.97
N TYR A 213 -12.46 -2.83 23.62
CA TYR A 213 -12.01 -1.58 23.01
C TYR A 213 -10.69 -1.80 22.29
N MET A 214 -10.66 -1.53 20.99
CA MET A 214 -9.43 -1.57 20.19
C MET A 214 -9.53 -0.54 19.07
N ASP A 215 -8.38 -0.11 18.56
CA ASP A 215 -8.28 0.89 17.51
C ASP A 215 -7.76 0.20 16.25
N LEU A 216 -8.50 0.35 15.13
CA LEU A 216 -8.02 -0.08 13.82
C LEU A 216 -7.50 1.14 13.07
N TYR A 217 -6.22 1.11 12.68
CA TYR A 217 -5.59 2.11 11.83
C TYR A 217 -5.58 1.57 10.41
N ILE A 218 -6.44 2.13 9.57
CA ILE A 218 -6.65 1.71 8.18
C ILE A 218 -5.80 2.59 7.27
N ARG A 219 -4.80 2.02 6.57
CA ARG A 219 -3.94 2.77 5.65
C ARG A 219 -4.75 3.38 4.52
N ILE A 220 -4.61 4.67 4.27
CA ILE A 220 -5.09 5.28 3.02
C ILE A 220 -3.86 5.53 2.14
N PRO A 221 -3.63 4.72 1.09
CA PRO A 221 -2.43 4.84 0.26
C PRO A 221 -2.31 6.24 -0.36
N GLU A 222 -1.08 6.69 -0.62
CA GLU A 222 -0.84 8.04 -1.19
C GLU A 222 -1.49 8.20 -2.58
N TRP A 223 -1.48 7.15 -3.40
CA TRP A 223 -2.11 7.15 -4.73
C TRP A 223 -3.66 7.19 -4.67
N ALA A 224 -4.28 6.91 -3.52
CA ALA A 224 -5.73 6.77 -3.39
C ALA A 224 -6.44 8.10 -3.13
N GLU A 225 -6.48 8.99 -4.13
CA GLU A 225 -7.13 10.31 -4.05
C GLU A 225 -8.59 10.25 -3.55
N TYR A 226 -9.29 9.16 -3.86
CA TYR A 226 -10.67 8.90 -3.44
C TYR A 226 -10.68 7.67 -2.55
N ALA A 227 -10.89 7.87 -1.26
CA ALA A 227 -11.05 6.79 -0.30
C ALA A 227 -12.30 6.99 0.55
N ALA A 228 -12.84 5.89 1.06
CA ALA A 228 -13.91 5.91 2.05
C ALA A 228 -13.73 4.78 3.05
N VAL A 229 -13.77 5.13 4.34
CA VAL A 229 -13.82 4.15 5.44
C VAL A 229 -15.15 4.29 6.15
N THR A 230 -15.88 3.18 6.28
CA THR A 230 -17.19 3.15 6.93
C THR A 230 -17.33 2.01 7.92
N VAL A 231 -18.00 2.28 9.04
CA VAL A 231 -18.34 1.27 10.06
C VAL A 231 -19.82 1.42 10.39
N LEU A 232 -20.61 0.37 10.11
CA LEU A 232 -22.07 0.40 10.33
C LEU A 232 -22.74 1.65 9.71
N GLY A 233 -22.27 2.07 8.52
CA GLY A 233 -22.79 3.24 7.79
C GLY A 233 -22.22 4.60 8.25
N VAL A 234 -21.42 4.66 9.31
CA VAL A 234 -20.74 5.89 9.75
C VAL A 234 -19.44 6.06 9.00
N LYS A 235 -19.24 7.22 8.36
CA LYS A 235 -18.00 7.57 7.64
C LYS A 235 -16.93 8.08 8.59
N TYR A 236 -15.70 7.65 8.37
CA TYR A 236 -14.49 8.14 9.03
C TYR A 236 -13.71 9.04 8.06
N PRO A 237 -13.01 10.08 8.54
CA PRO A 237 -12.16 10.93 7.70
C PRO A 237 -11.03 10.12 7.06
N THR A 238 -10.78 10.35 5.79
CA THR A 238 -9.73 9.67 5.02
C THR A 238 -8.85 10.72 4.34
N HIS A 239 -7.53 10.57 4.47
CA HIS A 239 -6.55 11.44 3.86
C HIS A 239 -5.48 10.57 3.19
N PRO A 240 -5.19 10.74 1.88
CA PRO A 240 -4.11 10.01 1.22
C PRO A 240 -2.77 10.19 1.95
N GLY A 241 -2.02 9.10 2.10
CA GLY A 241 -0.75 9.09 2.84
C GLY A 241 -0.89 9.06 4.37
N GLU A 242 -2.10 8.86 4.90
CA GLU A 242 -2.36 8.77 6.34
C GLU A 242 -3.12 7.50 6.74
N TYR A 243 -3.06 7.15 8.02
CA TYR A 243 -3.95 6.14 8.60
C TYR A 243 -5.25 6.77 9.08
N THR A 244 -6.38 6.16 8.71
CA THR A 244 -7.67 6.46 9.30
C THR A 244 -7.85 5.67 10.60
N GLU A 245 -7.94 6.36 11.73
CA GLU A 245 -8.19 5.75 13.04
C GLU A 245 -9.68 5.44 13.23
N VAL A 246 -9.97 4.17 13.50
CA VAL A 246 -11.30 3.67 13.87
C VAL A 246 -11.25 3.14 15.30
N ALA A 247 -11.35 4.07 16.26
CA ALA A 247 -11.37 3.77 17.69
C ALA A 247 -12.79 3.48 18.18
N LYS A 248 -13.05 2.23 18.62
CA LYS A 248 -14.38 1.79 19.06
C LYS A 248 -14.34 0.67 20.10
N LYS A 249 -15.50 0.43 20.72
CA LYS A 249 -15.81 -0.86 21.32
C LYS A 249 -16.35 -1.81 20.25
N TRP A 250 -15.57 -2.81 19.91
CA TRP A 250 -15.90 -3.82 18.92
C TRP A 250 -16.67 -4.98 19.56
N LYS A 251 -17.49 -5.65 18.77
CA LYS A 251 -18.15 -6.93 19.10
C LYS A 251 -18.05 -7.88 17.92
N ASN A 252 -18.39 -9.14 18.16
CA ASN A 252 -18.48 -10.15 17.11
C ASN A 252 -19.35 -9.69 15.93
N GLY A 253 -18.82 -9.83 14.72
CA GLY A 253 -19.50 -9.50 13.47
C GLY A 253 -19.52 -8.02 13.11
N ASP A 254 -18.86 -7.13 13.88
CA ASP A 254 -18.67 -5.75 13.44
C ASP A 254 -17.75 -5.71 12.20
N GLU A 255 -18.06 -4.81 11.27
CA GLU A 255 -17.36 -4.67 10.00
C GLU A 255 -16.87 -3.25 9.74
N VAL A 256 -15.66 -3.14 9.18
CA VAL A 256 -15.16 -1.95 8.49
C VAL A 256 -15.20 -2.20 7.00
N LYS A 257 -15.79 -1.28 6.25
CA LYS A 257 -15.75 -1.29 4.79
C LYS A 257 -14.88 -0.15 4.31
N VAL A 258 -13.91 -0.50 3.49
CA VAL A 258 -12.96 0.41 2.85
C VAL A 258 -13.20 0.37 1.34
N VAL A 259 -13.24 1.54 0.73
CA VAL A 259 -13.25 1.69 -0.73
C VAL A 259 -12.09 2.57 -1.11
N LEU A 260 -11.20 2.06 -1.95
CA LEU A 260 -10.07 2.77 -2.55
C LEU A 260 -10.34 2.98 -4.04
N GLY A 261 -10.30 4.23 -4.50
CA GLY A 261 -10.52 4.59 -5.89
C GLY A 261 -9.29 4.30 -6.74
N LEU A 262 -9.17 3.07 -7.24
CA LEU A 262 -8.14 2.69 -8.20
C LEU A 262 -8.32 3.46 -9.51
N LYS A 263 -7.23 4.07 -9.99
CA LYS A 263 -7.19 4.81 -11.25
C LYS A 263 -5.87 4.58 -11.97
N PRO A 264 -5.88 4.60 -13.31
CA PRO A 264 -4.63 4.54 -14.06
C PRO A 264 -3.85 5.85 -13.90
N ALA A 265 -2.55 5.72 -13.70
CA ALA A 265 -1.57 6.82 -13.70
C ALA A 265 -0.45 6.52 -14.71
N VAL A 266 0.32 7.55 -15.06
CA VAL A 266 1.46 7.43 -15.99
C VAL A 266 2.71 7.90 -15.30
N ILE A 267 3.74 7.06 -15.31
CA ILE A 267 5.11 7.44 -14.93
C ILE A 267 5.97 7.55 -16.20
N LYS A 268 6.93 8.48 -16.20
CA LYS A 268 7.83 8.72 -17.33
C LYS A 268 9.27 8.68 -16.83
N ASN A 269 10.14 8.02 -17.58
CA ASN A 269 11.57 8.00 -17.27
C ASN A 269 12.35 9.02 -18.12
N GLU A 270 13.62 9.20 -17.78
CA GLU A 270 14.49 10.21 -18.40
C GLU A 270 14.81 9.93 -19.87
N VAL A 271 14.69 8.67 -20.32
CA VAL A 271 14.95 8.27 -21.71
C VAL A 271 13.69 8.35 -22.59
N GLY A 272 12.62 8.98 -22.08
CA GLY A 272 11.39 9.24 -22.83
C GLY A 272 10.44 8.06 -22.91
N GLN A 273 10.65 6.98 -22.15
CA GLN A 273 9.67 5.91 -22.03
C GLN A 273 8.63 6.26 -20.96
N PHE A 274 7.50 5.56 -21.01
CA PHE A 274 6.46 5.67 -19.99
C PHE A 274 5.93 4.30 -19.60
N ALA A 275 5.35 4.21 -18.40
CA ALA A 275 4.64 3.04 -17.91
C ALA A 275 3.30 3.45 -17.30
N PHE A 276 2.36 2.52 -17.25
CA PHE A 276 1.08 2.73 -16.59
C PHE A 276 1.09 2.07 -15.21
N GLU A 277 0.54 2.77 -14.23
CA GLU A 277 0.25 2.24 -12.91
C GLU A 277 -1.27 2.14 -12.71
N TYR A 278 -1.72 1.18 -11.90
CA TYR A 278 -3.11 1.06 -11.47
C TYR A 278 -3.15 0.69 -9.98
N GLY A 279 -3.31 1.70 -9.11
CA GLY A 279 -3.08 1.53 -7.68
C GLY A 279 -1.63 1.14 -7.40
N PRO A 280 -1.34 0.03 -6.69
CA PRO A 280 0.04 -0.41 -6.43
C PRO A 280 0.65 -1.19 -7.61
N LEU A 281 -0.05 -1.35 -8.73
CA LEU A 281 0.34 -2.28 -9.80
C LEU A 281 1.02 -1.54 -10.95
N PHE A 282 2.20 -2.02 -11.34
CA PHE A 282 2.74 -1.73 -12.66
C PHE A 282 2.02 -2.59 -13.71
N MET A 283 1.54 -1.93 -14.74
CA MET A 283 0.86 -2.57 -15.85
C MET A 283 1.87 -2.92 -16.94
N THR A 284 1.92 -4.20 -17.29
CA THR A 284 2.92 -4.78 -18.20
C THR A 284 2.27 -5.36 -19.44
N TYR A 285 3.00 -5.41 -20.55
CA TYR A 285 2.59 -6.11 -21.78
C TYR A 285 3.64 -7.15 -22.16
N GLU A 286 3.25 -8.13 -22.97
CA GLU A 286 4.21 -9.05 -23.56
C GLU A 286 5.10 -8.28 -24.54
N GLN A 287 6.43 -8.38 -24.35
CA GLN A 287 7.36 -7.62 -25.17
C GLN A 287 7.26 -8.05 -26.63
N ASP A 288 6.74 -7.17 -27.47
CA ASP A 288 6.59 -7.41 -28.90
C ASP A 288 7.68 -6.67 -29.68
N SER A 289 8.61 -7.43 -30.26
CA SER A 289 9.70 -6.88 -31.09
C SER A 289 9.23 -6.29 -32.42
N THR A 290 7.96 -6.47 -32.77
CA THR A 290 7.32 -5.93 -33.98
C THR A 290 6.65 -4.58 -33.77
N LEU A 291 6.58 -4.08 -32.53
CA LEU A 291 6.18 -2.71 -32.22
C LEU A 291 7.10 -1.74 -32.95
N THR A 292 6.59 -1.22 -34.07
CA THR A 292 7.31 -0.35 -34.99
C THR A 292 6.53 0.95 -35.13
N GLY A 293 7.18 2.08 -34.89
CA GLY A 293 6.57 3.41 -34.94
C GLY A 293 6.67 4.15 -33.62
N ALA A 294 6.59 5.49 -33.69
CA ALA A 294 6.43 6.32 -32.50
C ALA A 294 4.99 6.17 -31.97
N PRO A 295 4.78 6.19 -30.64
CA PRO A 295 3.44 6.29 -30.10
C PRO A 295 2.78 7.59 -30.55
N GLN A 296 1.46 7.66 -30.45
CA GLN A 296 0.72 8.89 -30.62
C GLN A 296 1.06 9.87 -29.49
N THR A 297 1.58 11.05 -29.82
CA THR A 297 0.78 12.28 -29.82
C THR A 297 0.05 12.57 -28.50
N GLY A 298 0.70 13.02 -27.42
CA GLY A 298 -0.01 13.61 -26.27
C GLY A 298 -0.13 12.73 -25.00
N ASP A 299 -1.28 12.81 -24.31
CA ASP A 299 -1.50 12.10 -23.03
C ASP A 299 -1.81 10.60 -23.26
N PRO A 300 -0.93 9.69 -22.83
CA PRO A 300 -1.12 8.25 -23.04
C PRO A 300 -2.43 7.69 -22.47
N LEU A 301 -2.97 8.31 -21.41
CA LEU A 301 -4.22 7.84 -20.79
C LEU A 301 -5.41 7.91 -21.74
N GLN A 302 -5.38 8.77 -22.77
CA GLN A 302 -6.47 8.89 -23.76
C GLN A 302 -6.62 7.64 -24.62
N TYR A 303 -5.56 6.85 -24.75
CA TYR A 303 -5.55 5.62 -25.54
C TYR A 303 -5.67 4.35 -24.68
N LEU A 304 -5.89 4.52 -23.36
CA LEU A 304 -5.99 3.44 -22.41
C LEU A 304 -7.46 3.11 -22.13
N GLN A 305 -7.84 1.84 -22.29
CA GLN A 305 -9.20 1.37 -22.04
C GLN A 305 -9.19 0.18 -21.08
N PHE A 306 -9.99 0.26 -20.00
CA PHE A 306 -10.22 -0.87 -19.10
C PHE A 306 -11.15 -1.89 -19.75
N VAL A 307 -10.74 -3.16 -19.79
CA VAL A 307 -11.49 -4.23 -20.49
C VAL A 307 -11.85 -5.42 -19.60
N SER A 308 -11.37 -5.47 -18.35
CA SER A 308 -11.70 -6.55 -17.43
C SER A 308 -13.13 -6.48 -16.89
N PRO A 309 -13.80 -7.63 -16.68
CA PRO A 309 -14.99 -7.70 -15.85
C PRO A 309 -14.68 -7.34 -14.39
N ALA A 310 -15.71 -6.98 -13.61
CA ALA A 310 -15.57 -6.77 -12.17
C ALA A 310 -15.11 -8.06 -11.46
N GLY A 311 -14.23 -7.92 -10.47
CA GLY A 311 -13.67 -9.05 -9.70
C GLY A 311 -12.73 -9.96 -10.52
N LYS A 312 -12.17 -9.43 -11.60
CA LYS A 312 -11.10 -10.08 -12.38
C LYS A 312 -9.89 -9.17 -12.41
N MET A 313 -8.73 -9.81 -12.52
CA MET A 313 -7.45 -9.14 -12.73
C MET A 313 -7.57 -7.97 -13.70
N PRO A 314 -7.09 -6.77 -13.32
CA PRO A 314 -7.27 -5.57 -14.11
C PRO A 314 -6.50 -5.74 -15.42
N THR A 315 -7.21 -5.60 -16.54
CA THR A 315 -6.64 -5.68 -17.87
C THR A 315 -7.05 -4.43 -18.62
N PHE A 316 -6.06 -3.78 -19.22
CA PHE A 316 -6.26 -2.64 -20.08
C PHE A 316 -5.81 -2.97 -21.49
N THR A 317 -6.43 -2.31 -22.47
CA THR A 317 -5.89 -2.23 -23.83
C THR A 317 -5.35 -0.83 -24.06
N PHE A 318 -4.15 -0.74 -24.64
CA PHE A 318 -3.55 0.53 -25.04
C PHE A 318 -3.41 0.59 -26.56
N SER A 319 -4.11 1.53 -27.20
CA SER A 319 -4.14 1.71 -28.65
C SER A 319 -3.37 2.96 -29.11
N GLY A 320 -2.34 3.35 -28.38
CA GLY A 320 -1.51 4.51 -28.69
C GLY A 320 -0.43 4.26 -29.75
N TYR A 321 -0.35 3.05 -30.32
CA TYR A 321 0.48 2.76 -31.49
C TYR A 321 -0.39 2.57 -32.72
N GLN A 322 0.13 2.97 -33.88
CA GLN A 322 -0.55 2.73 -35.13
C GLN A 322 -0.60 1.22 -35.43
N ASP A 323 -1.79 0.73 -35.77
CA ASP A 323 -2.06 -0.66 -36.17
C ASP A 323 -1.71 -1.73 -35.13
N HIS A 324 -1.46 -1.33 -33.86
CA HIS A 324 -1.16 -2.23 -32.74
C HIS A 324 -2.01 -1.89 -31.52
N THR A 325 -2.35 -2.90 -30.73
CA THR A 325 -3.02 -2.73 -29.44
C THR A 325 -2.30 -3.59 -28.41
N LEU A 326 -1.77 -2.95 -27.38
CA LEU A 326 -1.12 -3.65 -26.28
C LEU A 326 -2.16 -4.13 -25.28
N VAL A 327 -1.99 -5.36 -24.78
CA VAL A 327 -2.78 -5.88 -23.66
C VAL A 327 -1.94 -5.76 -22.39
N LEU A 328 -2.35 -4.84 -21.53
CA LEU A 328 -1.66 -4.49 -20.30
C LEU A 328 -2.28 -5.23 -19.10
N GLN A 329 -1.46 -5.94 -18.34
CA GLN A 329 -1.83 -6.73 -17.17
C GLN A 329 -0.75 -6.59 -16.08
N PRO A 330 -1.07 -6.80 -14.79
CA PRO A 330 -0.10 -6.71 -13.71
C PRO A 330 1.03 -7.74 -13.85
N PHE A 331 2.16 -7.51 -13.19
CA PHE A 331 3.28 -8.46 -13.21
C PHE A 331 2.89 -9.88 -12.77
N TYR A 332 1.99 -10.02 -11.78
CA TYR A 332 1.55 -11.34 -11.33
C TYR A 332 0.68 -12.10 -12.36
N ALA A 333 0.33 -11.47 -13.49
CA ALA A 333 -0.28 -12.14 -14.64
C ALA A 333 0.72 -13.00 -15.44
N GLU A 334 2.02 -12.78 -15.25
CA GLU A 334 3.07 -13.47 -15.99
C GLU A 334 3.01 -14.98 -15.71
N THR A 335 2.81 -15.75 -16.77
CA THR A 335 2.80 -17.22 -16.73
C THR A 335 3.72 -17.75 -17.82
N ASN A 336 4.39 -18.87 -17.55
CA ASN A 336 5.11 -19.67 -18.56
C ASN A 336 6.25 -18.95 -19.32
N GLY A 337 6.95 -17.99 -18.70
CA GLY A 337 8.20 -17.42 -19.24
C GLY A 337 8.04 -16.40 -20.38
N ASN A 338 6.82 -15.93 -20.65
CA ASN A 338 6.61 -14.79 -21.54
C ASN A 338 7.08 -13.51 -20.83
N ARG A 339 8.28 -13.04 -21.19
CA ARG A 339 8.86 -11.83 -20.60
C ARG A 339 7.94 -10.63 -20.86
N ARG A 340 7.44 -10.04 -19.78
CA ARG A 340 6.65 -8.82 -19.82
C ARG A 340 7.50 -7.61 -19.43
N THR A 341 7.09 -6.43 -19.89
CA THR A 341 7.69 -5.15 -19.48
C THR A 341 6.58 -4.11 -19.31
N ALA A 342 6.77 -3.19 -18.39
CA ALA A 342 5.94 -2.02 -18.13
C ALA A 342 6.32 -0.85 -19.04
N TRP A 343 7.58 -0.78 -19.48
CA TRP A 343 8.11 0.36 -20.22
C TRP A 343 7.71 0.32 -21.70
N ILE A 344 6.95 1.34 -22.08
CA ILE A 344 6.48 1.60 -23.44
C ILE A 344 7.30 2.76 -24.01
N GLN A 345 7.75 2.65 -25.26
CA GLN A 345 8.49 3.73 -25.91
C GLN A 345 7.59 4.96 -26.06
N GLY A 346 8.05 6.11 -25.57
CA GLY A 346 7.38 7.40 -25.75
C GLY A 346 7.77 8.08 -27.06
N GLU A 347 7.38 9.35 -27.16
CA GLU A 347 7.66 10.23 -28.31
C GLU A 347 9.11 10.71 -28.40
#